data_AF-T0LZV4-F1
#
_entry.id   AF-T0LZV4-F1
#
_cell.length_a   1.000
_cell.length_b   1.000
_cell.length_c   1.000
_cell.angle_alpha   90.00
_cell.angle_beta   90.00
_cell.angle_gamma   90.00
#
_symmetry.space_group_name_H-M   'P 1'
#
loop_
_entity.id
_entity.type
_entity.pdbx_description
1 polymer ?
#
loop_
_entity_poly.entity_id
_entity_poly.type
_entity_poly.pdbx_seq_one_letter_code
_entity_poly.pdbx_strand_id
1 'polypeptide(L)'
;MVGLGETDEEVENTMKDLRNAGVEIFTVGQYLRPTKKQLEVKEYSPMSRFKHFEEIGYEMGFSFVASGPLVRTSYRAAEGYIKMRDKHD
;
A
#
# COMPACT_ATOMS: atom_id res chain seq x y z
N MET A 1 0.08 5.02 -3.53
CA MET A 1 1.39 4.94 -4.22
C MET A 1 2.36 5.85 -3.47
N VAL A 2 3.63 5.49 -3.42
CA VAL A 2 4.70 6.25 -2.71
C VAL A 2 5.77 6.74 -3.68
N GLY A 3 6.58 7.71 -3.28
CA GLY A 3 7.61 8.36 -4.10
C GLY A 3 7.16 9.67 -4.75
N LEU A 4 6.07 10.27 -4.26
CA LEU A 4 5.52 11.56 -4.71
C LEU A 4 5.89 12.73 -3.78
N GLY A 5 6.60 12.45 -2.69
CA GLY A 5 7.08 13.44 -1.72
C GLY A 5 6.43 13.32 -0.34
N GLU A 6 5.61 12.29 -0.14
CA GLU A 6 5.01 11.94 1.14
C GLU A 6 6.05 11.43 2.15
N THR A 7 5.82 11.73 3.41
CA THR A 7 6.54 11.16 4.55
C THR A 7 5.93 9.83 4.99
N ASP A 8 6.68 9.03 5.76
CA ASP A 8 6.15 7.77 6.30
C ASP A 8 4.99 8.01 7.26
N GLU A 9 5.05 9.07 8.07
CA GLU A 9 3.96 9.45 8.98
C GLU A 9 2.66 9.76 8.23
N GLU A 10 2.72 10.48 7.10
CA GLU A 10 1.54 10.75 6.25
C GLU A 10 0.95 9.45 5.68
N VAL A 11 1.80 8.52 5.25
CA VAL A 11 1.36 7.21 4.73
C VAL A 11 0.69 6.40 5.85
N GLU A 12 1.30 6.34 7.03
CA GLU A 12 0.77 5.63 8.19
C GLU A 12 -0.55 6.21 8.69
N ASN A 13 -0.68 7.54 8.73
CA ASN A 13 -1.93 8.19 9.08
C ASN A 13 -3.01 7.90 8.04
N THR A 14 -2.66 7.91 6.75
CA THR A 14 -3.58 7.49 5.68
C THR A 14 -4.01 6.02 5.86
N MET A 15 -3.10 5.13 6.24
CA MET A 15 -3.43 3.73 6.52
C MET A 15 -4.43 3.60 7.68
N LYS A 16 -4.24 4.37 8.76
CA LYS A 16 -5.19 4.42 9.89
C LYS A 16 -6.56 4.94 9.43
N ASP A 17 -6.60 6.00 8.63
CA ASP A 17 -7.85 6.55 8.10
C ASP A 17 -8.59 5.53 7.24
N LEU A 18 -7.89 4.79 6.39
CA LEU A 18 -8.46 3.70 5.59
C LEU A 18 -9.03 2.58 6.47
N ARG A 19 -8.32 2.20 7.53
CA ARG A 19 -8.85 1.22 8.51
C ARG A 19 -10.09 1.73 9.21
N ASN A 20 -10.10 2.98 9.65
CA ASN A 20 -11.26 3.62 10.28
C ASN A 20 -12.46 3.69 9.34
N ALA A 21 -12.21 3.81 8.03
CA ALA A 21 -13.24 3.75 6.98
C ALA A 21 -13.70 2.33 6.61
N GLY A 22 -13.17 1.29 7.27
CA GLY A 22 -13.54 -0.11 7.01
C GLY A 22 -12.85 -0.74 5.79
N VAL A 23 -11.78 -0.13 5.25
CA VAL A 23 -11.04 -0.68 4.11
C VAL A 23 -10.22 -1.88 4.54
N GLU A 24 -10.42 -3.03 3.94
CA GLU A 24 -9.80 -4.29 4.36
C GLU A 24 -8.56 -4.72 3.58
N ILE A 25 -8.45 -4.29 2.33
CA ILE A 25 -7.35 -4.65 1.45
C ILE A 25 -6.53 -3.38 1.18
N PHE A 26 -5.25 -3.40 1.56
CA PHE A 26 -4.33 -2.31 1.31
C PHE A 26 -3.28 -2.69 0.27
N THR A 27 -3.07 -1.82 -0.71
CA THR A 27 -1.99 -1.99 -1.70
C THR A 27 -1.14 -0.73 -1.76
N VAL A 28 0.18 -0.88 -1.66
CA VAL A 28 1.12 0.22 -1.83
C VAL A 28 2.25 -0.19 -2.75
N GLY A 29 2.52 0.66 -3.74
CA GLY A 29 3.62 0.49 -4.66
C GLY A 29 4.23 1.81 -5.10
N GLN A 30 5.38 1.72 -5.77
CA GLN A 30 6.14 2.87 -6.23
C GLN A 30 5.39 3.62 -7.34
N TYR A 31 5.33 4.94 -7.21
CA TYR A 31 4.97 5.81 -8.31
C TYR A 31 6.07 5.76 -9.37
N LEU A 32 5.72 5.26 -10.54
CA LEU A 32 6.57 5.30 -11.73
C LEU A 32 6.00 6.31 -12.70
N ARG A 33 6.73 7.41 -12.89
CA ARG A 33 6.35 8.49 -13.81
C ARG A 33 6.22 7.93 -15.24
N PRO A 34 5.02 7.95 -15.86
CA PRO A 34 4.84 7.35 -17.20
C PRO A 34 5.59 8.10 -18.30
N THR A 35 5.53 9.44 -18.25
CA THR A 35 6.22 10.33 -19.19
C THR A 35 6.66 11.61 -18.49
N LYS A 36 7.45 12.46 -19.16
CA LYS A 36 7.88 13.76 -18.65
C LYS A 36 6.75 14.78 -18.42
N LYS A 37 5.49 14.45 -18.78
CA LYS A 37 4.34 15.35 -18.57
C LYS A 37 3.71 15.23 -17.18
N GLN A 38 3.90 14.12 -16.48
CA GLN A 38 3.36 13.89 -15.13
C GLN A 38 4.32 14.38 -14.05
N LEU A 39 3.86 14.37 -12.80
CA LEU A 39 4.67 14.70 -11.62
C LEU A 39 5.99 13.93 -11.62
N GLU A 40 7.04 14.60 -11.16
CA GLU A 40 8.35 13.98 -11.03
C GLU A 40 8.35 12.99 -9.88
N VAL A 41 9.11 11.89 -10.03
CA VAL A 41 9.36 10.98 -8.91
C VAL A 41 10.25 11.74 -7.92
N LYS A 42 9.78 11.89 -6.68
CA LYS A 42 10.56 12.54 -5.61
C LYS A 42 11.55 11.58 -4.98
N GLU A 43 11.18 10.31 -4.88
CA GLU A 43 12.02 9.27 -4.29
C GLU A 43 11.68 7.90 -4.92
N TYR A 44 12.71 7.07 -5.14
CA TYR A 44 12.53 5.64 -5.33
C TYR A 44 12.69 4.95 -3.98
N SER A 45 11.58 4.57 -3.38
CA SER A 45 11.54 4.03 -2.02
C SER A 45 12.35 2.73 -1.89
N PRO A 46 13.15 2.55 -0.83
CA PRO A 46 13.88 1.31 -0.60
C PRO A 46 12.94 0.16 -0.22
N MET A 47 13.38 -1.09 -0.44
CA MET A 47 12.60 -2.29 -0.10
C MET A 47 12.19 -2.35 1.38
N SER A 48 13.02 -1.83 2.29
CA SER A 48 12.72 -1.75 3.72
C SER A 48 11.47 -0.93 4.03
N ARG A 49 11.23 0.14 3.26
CA ARG A 49 10.05 1.00 3.42
C ARG A 49 8.76 0.27 3.07
N PHE A 50 8.79 -0.52 1.99
CA PHE A 50 7.65 -1.39 1.64
C PHE A 50 7.42 -2.48 2.69
N LYS A 51 8.50 -3.10 3.20
CA LYS A 51 8.41 -4.10 4.27
C LYS A 51 7.77 -3.52 5.54
N HIS A 52 8.18 -2.31 5.93
CA HIS A 52 7.58 -1.57 7.04
C HIS A 52 6.08 -1.38 6.87
N PHE A 53 5.62 -0.88 5.72
CA PHE A 53 4.19 -0.70 5.45
C PHE A 53 3.40 -2.01 5.41
N GLU A 54 4.03 -3.11 5.01
CA GLU A 54 3.41 -4.44 5.06
C GLU A 54 3.18 -4.88 6.51
N GLU A 55 4.22 -4.81 7.34
CA GLU A 55 4.20 -5.21 8.75
C GLU A 55 3.16 -4.41 9.53
N ILE A 56 3.24 -3.08 9.50
CA ILE A 56 2.29 -2.23 10.23
C ILE A 56 0.87 -2.36 9.66
N GLY A 57 0.71 -2.62 8.36
CA GLY A 57 -0.61 -2.81 7.76
C GLY A 57 -1.30 -4.05 8.33
N TYR A 58 -0.57 -5.16 8.45
CA TYR A 58 -1.10 -6.34 9.11
C TYR A 58 -1.37 -6.10 10.60
N GLU A 59 -0.51 -5.37 11.31
CA GLU A 59 -0.74 -4.98 12.72
C GLU A 59 -1.99 -4.08 12.90
N MET A 60 -2.25 -3.16 11.97
CA MET A 60 -3.45 -2.33 11.94
C MET A 60 -4.73 -3.11 11.58
N GLY A 61 -4.60 -4.39 11.24
CA GLY A 61 -5.71 -5.30 11.03
C GLY A 61 -6.29 -5.31 9.61
N PHE A 62 -5.56 -4.82 8.60
CA PHE A 62 -5.93 -5.11 7.20
C PHE A 62 -5.99 -6.64 7.00
N SER A 63 -6.94 -7.09 6.19
CA SER A 63 -7.14 -8.52 5.89
C SER A 63 -6.16 -9.01 4.84
N PHE A 64 -5.69 -8.11 3.97
CA PHE A 64 -4.59 -8.37 3.04
C PHE A 64 -3.80 -7.09 2.79
N VAL A 65 -2.47 -7.22 2.79
CA VAL A 65 -1.56 -6.14 2.41
C VAL A 65 -0.67 -6.60 1.27
N ALA A 66 -0.66 -5.85 0.16
CA ALA A 66 0.34 -5.99 -0.88
C ALA A 66 1.22 -4.74 -0.87
N SER A 67 2.51 -4.92 -0.56
CA SER A 67 3.47 -3.82 -0.47
C SER A 67 4.72 -4.14 -1.27
N GLY A 68 5.09 -3.27 -2.20
CA GLY A 68 6.32 -3.46 -2.98
C GLY A 68 6.41 -2.54 -4.21
N PRO A 69 7.62 -2.34 -4.76
CA PRO A 69 7.84 -1.33 -5.80
C PRO A 69 6.99 -1.54 -7.05
N LEU A 70 6.76 -2.80 -7.44
CA LEU A 70 5.96 -3.14 -8.62
C LEU A 70 4.50 -3.48 -8.31
N VAL A 71 4.07 -3.38 -7.05
CA VAL A 71 2.68 -3.62 -6.68
C VAL A 71 1.77 -2.61 -7.38
N ARG A 72 0.65 -3.12 -7.88
CA ARG A 72 -0.46 -2.36 -8.45
C ARG A 72 -1.74 -2.83 -7.78
N THR A 73 -2.81 -2.06 -7.95
CA THR A 73 -4.11 -2.34 -7.32
C THR A 73 -4.64 -3.73 -7.63
N SER A 74 -4.39 -4.28 -8.83
CA SER A 74 -4.82 -5.62 -9.23
C SER A 74 -3.84 -6.74 -8.86
N TYR A 75 -2.66 -6.42 -8.33
CA TYR A 75 -1.65 -7.42 -8.00
C TYR A 75 -2.17 -8.36 -6.89
N ARG A 76 -2.27 -9.65 -7.21
CA ARG A 76 -2.79 -10.71 -6.31
C ARG A 76 -4.18 -10.39 -5.74
N ALA A 77 -5.01 -9.62 -6.45
CA ALA A 77 -6.34 -9.22 -5.98
C ALA A 77 -7.25 -10.41 -5.65
N ALA A 78 -7.19 -11.50 -6.43
CA ALA A 78 -7.97 -12.71 -6.16
C ALA A 78 -7.60 -13.37 -4.81
N GLU A 79 -6.30 -13.43 -4.49
CA GLU A 79 -5.85 -13.94 -3.19
C GLU A 79 -6.23 -13.00 -2.06
N GLY A 80 -6.08 -11.69 -2.26
CA GLY A 80 -6.49 -10.70 -1.27
C GLY A 80 -7.98 -10.81 -0.94
N TYR A 81 -8.82 -11.02 -1.95
CA TYR A 81 -10.25 -11.23 -1.78
C TYR A 81 -10.57 -12.51 -0.99
N ILE A 82 -9.91 -13.64 -1.32
CA ILE A 82 -10.09 -14.90 -0.60
C ILE A 82 -9.67 -14.75 0.87
N LYS A 83 -8.50 -14.18 1.15
CA LYS A 83 -8.03 -13.95 2.53
C LYS A 83 -8.96 -13.03 3.32
N MET A 84 -9.50 -11.99 2.68
CA MET A 84 -10.47 -11.09 3.31
C MET A 84 -11.74 -11.85 3.67
N ARG A 85 -12.31 -12.62 2.74
CA ARG A 85 -13.51 -13.42 2.98
C ARG A 85 -13.28 -14.44 4.09
N ASP A 86 -12.20 -15.22 4.03
CA ASP A 86 -11.89 -16.28 4.99
C ASP A 86 -11.60 -15.74 6.42
N LYS A 87 -11.35 -14.43 6.59
CA LYS A 87 -11.19 -13.79 7.90
C LYS A 87 -12.54 -13.44 8.57
N HIS A 88 -13.62 -13.38 7.79
CA HIS A 88 -14.98 -13.08 8.27
C HIS A 88 -15.88 -14.30 8.40
N ASP A 89 -15.48 -15.44 7.83
CA ASP A 89 -16.11 -16.75 8.02
C ASP A 89 -15.67 -17.39 9.35
#